data_AF-A0A9E3NGJ5-F1
#
_entry.id   AF-A0A9E3NGJ5-F1
#
_cell.length_a   1.000
_cell.length_b   1.000
_cell.length_c   1.000
_cell.angle_alpha   90.00
_cell.angle_beta   90.00
_cell.angle_gamma   90.00
#
_symmetry.space_group_name_H-M   'P 1'
#
loop_
_entity.id
_entity.type
_entity.pdbx_description
1 polymer ?
#
loop_
_entity_poly.entity_id
_entity_poly.type
_entity_poly.pdbx_seq_one_letter_code
_entity_poly.pdbx_strand_id
1 'polypeptide(L)'
;MVILRLLLIAFNVAVVTYLVYRMFQVIKDPYMTQGRKALLVGAGVVLLLAPFSMFFGIMNASFIYFMIYPVAISLFLYLIREVATGS
;
A
#
# COMPACT_ATOMS: atom_id res chain seq x y z
N MET A 1 -11.70 -24.22 -2.41
CA MET A 1 -11.93 -22.77 -2.62
C MET A 1 -11.90 -21.94 -1.34
N VAL A 2 -12.17 -22.50 -0.15
CA VAL A 2 -12.17 -21.76 1.14
C VAL A 2 -10.76 -21.31 1.56
N ILE A 3 -9.75 -22.18 1.44
CA ILE A 3 -8.36 -21.87 1.84
C ILE A 3 -7.77 -20.71 1.01
N LEU A 4 -7.99 -20.72 -0.31
CA LEU A 4 -7.56 -19.64 -1.20
C LEU A 4 -8.20 -18.30 -0.82
N ARG A 5 -9.49 -18.30 -0.44
CA ARG A 5 -10.18 -17.10 0.06
C ARG A 5 -9.57 -16.59 1.35
N LEU A 6 -9.26 -17.48 2.31
CA LEU A 6 -8.61 -17.10 3.56
C LEU A 6 -7.21 -16.51 3.33
N LEU A 7 -6.40 -17.12 2.45
CA LEU A 7 -5.10 -16.59 2.08
C LEU A 7 -5.21 -15.20 1.43
N LEU A 8 -6.18 -15.00 0.54
CA LEU A 8 -6.48 -13.71 -0.08
C LEU A 8 -6.82 -12.64 0.96
N ILE A 9 -7.69 -12.98 1.91
CA ILE A 9 -8.08 -12.07 2.98
C ILE A 9 -6.86 -11.73 3.85
N ALA A 10 -6.11 -12.74 4.31
CA ALA A 10 -4.92 -12.55 5.12
C ALA A 10 -3.86 -11.68 4.42
N PHE A 11 -3.66 -11.90 3.11
CA PHE A 11 -2.76 -11.09 2.30
C PHE A 11 -3.22 -9.63 2.23
N ASN A 12 -4.50 -9.37 1.92
CA ASN A 12 -5.02 -8.01 1.88
C ASN A 12 -4.92 -7.31 3.25
N VAL A 13 -5.23 -8.02 4.34
CA VAL A 13 -5.05 -7.48 5.70
C VAL A 13 -3.59 -7.12 5.95
N ALA A 14 -2.66 -8.02 5.66
CA ALA A 14 -1.23 -7.78 5.84
C ALA A 14 -0.75 -6.56 5.03
N VAL A 15 -1.17 -6.42 3.77
CA VAL A 15 -0.83 -5.28 2.93
C VAL A 15 -1.40 -3.98 3.48
N VAL A 16 -2.68 -3.96 3.86
CA VAL A 16 -3.32 -2.78 4.44
C VAL A 16 -2.59 -2.34 5.72
N THR A 17 -2.34 -3.27 6.64
CA THR A 17 -1.61 -3.00 7.88
C THR A 17 -0.22 -2.43 7.58
N TYR A 18 0.50 -3.02 6.64
CA TYR A 18 1.83 -2.59 6.26
C TYR A 18 1.86 -1.20 5.61
N LEU A 19 0.93 -0.91 4.69
CA LEU A 19 0.79 0.41 4.06
C LEU A 19 0.47 1.49 5.10
N VAL A 20 -0.51 1.23 5.96
CA VAL A 20 -0.88 2.16 7.05
C VAL A 20 0.31 2.41 7.95
N TYR A 21 1.02 1.37 8.36
CA TYR A 21 2.22 1.50 9.19
C TYR A 21 3.30 2.37 8.52
N ARG A 22 3.58 2.16 7.23
CA ARG A 22 4.55 2.98 6.50
C ARG A 22 4.10 4.43 6.33
N MET A 23 2.82 4.68 6.09
CA MET A 23 2.28 6.03 6.04
C MET A 23 2.43 6.75 7.38
N PHE A 24 2.20 6.05 8.51
CA PHE A 24 2.45 6.62 9.83
C PHE A 24 3.93 6.97 10.06
N GLN A 25 4.87 6.15 9.57
CA GLN A 25 6.29 6.49 9.63
C GLN A 25 6.60 7.77 8.83
N VAL A 26 6.08 7.88 7.60
CA VAL A 26 6.27 9.06 6.74
C VAL A 26 5.71 10.33 7.39
N ILE A 27 4.54 10.25 8.04
CA ILE A 27 3.93 11.39 8.72
C ILE A 27 4.80 11.85 9.90
N LYS A 28 5.31 10.89 10.68
CA LYS A 28 6.13 11.14 11.88
C LYS A 28 7.57 11.55 11.59
N ASP A 29 8.06 11.39 10.36
CA ASP A 29 9.43 11.76 9.98
C ASP A 29 9.64 13.28 10.05
N PRO A 30 10.45 13.81 10.98
CA PRO A 30 10.63 15.25 11.12
C PRO A 30 11.50 15.87 10.01
N TYR A 31 12.26 15.07 9.26
CA TYR A 31 13.22 15.55 8.26
C TYR A 31 12.62 15.66 6.85
N MET A 32 11.39 15.18 6.66
CA MET A 32 10.75 15.13 5.35
C MET A 32 9.93 16.39 5.03
N THR A 33 10.14 16.98 3.85
CA THR A 33 9.40 18.16 3.38
C THR A 33 7.88 17.90 3.30
N GLN A 34 7.07 18.89 3.71
CA GLN A 34 5.60 18.78 3.77
C GLN A 34 4.95 18.37 2.44
N GLY A 35 5.43 18.90 1.31
CA GLY A 35 4.93 18.52 -0.03
C GLY A 35 5.21 17.06 -0.38
N ARG A 36 6.36 16.52 0.02
CA ARG A 36 6.72 15.10 -0.20
C ARG A 36 5.93 14.17 0.70
N LYS A 37 5.71 14.56 1.97
CA LYS A 37 4.82 13.84 2.88
C LYS A 37 3.42 13.72 2.29
N ALA A 38 2.85 14.83 1.80
CA ALA A 38 1.53 14.83 1.19
C ALA A 38 1.45 13.91 -0.03
N LEU A 39 2.49 13.87 -0.87
CA LEU A 39 2.54 13.02 -2.05
C LEU A 39 2.60 11.53 -1.67
N LEU A 40 3.47 11.14 -0.74
CA LEU A 40 3.58 9.74 -0.29
C LEU A 40 2.34 9.27 0.47
N VAL A 41 1.77 10.12 1.34
CA VAL A 41 0.51 9.79 2.02
C VAL A 41 -0.62 9.67 1.00
N GLY A 42 -0.72 10.60 0.04
CA GLY A 42 -1.72 10.53 -1.03
C GLY A 42 -1.59 9.25 -1.86
N ALA A 43 -0.38 8.90 -2.29
CA ALA A 43 -0.11 7.65 -3.01
C ALA A 43 -0.47 6.41 -2.17
N GLY A 44 -0.12 6.42 -0.88
CA GLY A 44 -0.49 5.36 0.06
C GLY A 44 -2.01 5.21 0.21
N VAL A 45 -2.76 6.31 0.30
CA VAL A 45 -4.24 6.28 0.33
C VAL A 45 -4.80 5.68 -0.97
N VAL A 46 -4.28 6.08 -2.13
CA VAL A 46 -4.69 5.52 -3.42
C VAL A 46 -4.43 4.01 -3.48
N LEU A 47 -3.27 3.57 -3.00
CA LEU A 47 -2.92 2.14 -2.89
C LEU A 47 -3.81 1.37 -1.91
N LEU A 48 -4.33 2.01 -0.87
CA LEU A 48 -5.29 1.41 0.05
C LEU A 48 -6.68 1.25 -0.56
N LEU A 49 -7.08 2.11 -1.51
CA LEU A 49 -8.40 1.98 -2.14
C LEU A 49 -8.59 0.62 -2.84
N ALA A 50 -7.51 0.02 -3.34
CA ALA A 50 -7.57 -1.26 -4.05
C ALA A 50 -7.96 -2.46 -3.15
N PRO A 51 -7.33 -2.71 -1.99
CA PRO A 51 -7.78 -3.76 -1.08
C PRO A 51 -9.12 -3.40 -0.44
N PHE A 52 -9.41 -2.12 -0.16
CA PHE A 52 -10.71 -1.71 0.38
C PHE A 52 -11.85 -1.98 -0.60
N SER A 53 -11.70 -1.65 -1.89
CA SER A 53 -12.71 -1.93 -2.90
C SER A 53 -12.96 -3.44 -3.08
N MET A 54 -11.92 -4.25 -2.84
CA MET A 54 -12.01 -5.71 -2.82
C MET A 54 -12.79 -6.23 -1.61
N PHE A 55 -12.57 -5.66 -0.42
CA PHE A 55 -13.34 -5.99 0.80
C PHE A 55 -14.82 -5.64 0.67
N PHE A 56 -15.15 -4.49 0.07
CA PHE A 56 -16.53 -4.07 -0.18
C PHE A 56 -17.20 -4.77 -1.37
N GLY A 57 -16.49 -5.65 -2.08
CA GLY A 57 -17.03 -6.37 -3.24
C GLY A 57 -17.22 -5.50 -4.50
N ILE A 58 -16.65 -4.29 -4.53
CA ILE A 58 -16.68 -3.40 -5.69
C ILE A 58 -15.75 -3.94 -6.79
N MET A 59 -14.60 -4.48 -6.41
CA MET A 59 -13.64 -5.11 -7.33
C MET A 59 -13.52 -6.62 -7.08
N ASN A 60 -13.50 -7.39 -8.16
CA ASN A 60 -13.24 -8.83 -8.10
C ASN A 60 -11.74 -9.13 -8.00
N ALA A 61 -11.43 -10.23 -7.29
CA ALA A 61 -10.10 -10.82 -7.25
C ALA A 61 -9.70 -11.38 -8.61
N SER A 62 -9.15 -10.53 -9.48
CA SER A 62 -8.66 -10.92 -10.79
C SER A 62 -7.17 -11.25 -10.75
N PHE A 63 -6.71 -12.07 -11.69
CA PHE A 63 -5.29 -12.36 -11.86
C PHE A 63 -4.48 -11.07 -12.14
N ILE A 64 -5.10 -10.11 -12.83
CA ILE A 64 -4.52 -8.80 -13.12
C ILE A 64 -4.25 -8.02 -11.82
N TYR A 65 -5.17 -8.03 -10.85
CA TYR A 65 -4.95 -7.42 -9.54
C TYR A 65 -3.72 -8.01 -8.85
N PHE A 66 -3.59 -9.34 -8.86
CA PHE A 66 -2.44 -10.03 -8.27
C PHE A 66 -1.10 -9.69 -8.92
N MET A 67 -1.09 -9.29 -10.20
CA MET A 67 0.14 -8.88 -10.88
C MET A 67 0.46 -7.40 -10.66
N ILE A 68 -0.54 -6.52 -10.79
CA ILE A 68 -0.33 -5.07 -10.73
C ILE A 68 -0.06 -4.60 -9.30
N TYR A 69 -0.80 -5.16 -8.33
CA TYR A 69 -0.79 -4.63 -6.97
C TYR A 69 0.57 -4.81 -6.26
N PRO A 70 1.25 -5.97 -6.33
CA PRO A 70 2.60 -6.11 -5.78
C PRO A 70 3.63 -5.18 -6.44
N VAL A 71 3.50 -4.93 -7.75
CA VAL A 71 4.39 -4.01 -8.48
C VAL A 71 4.18 -2.58 -7.99
N ALA A 72 2.93 -2.14 -7.85
CA ALA A 72 2.60 -0.81 -7.35
C ALA A 72 3.09 -0.58 -5.92
N ILE A 73 2.92 -1.57 -5.03
CA ILE A 73 3.47 -1.53 -3.66
C ILE A 73 5.01 -1.46 -3.70
N SER A 74 5.65 -2.26 -4.55
CA SER A 74 7.12 -2.27 -4.65
C SER A 74 7.66 -0.91 -5.09
N LEU A 75 7.02 -0.28 -6.09
CA LEU A 75 7.35 1.07 -6.53
C LEU A 75 7.13 2.10 -5.42
N PHE A 76 6.01 2.01 -4.68
CA PHE A 76 5.74 2.89 -3.55
C PHE A 76 6.82 2.76 -2.46
N LEU A 77 7.21 1.54 -2.13
CA LEU A 77 8.27 1.28 -1.16
C LEU A 77 9.64 1.78 -1.62
N TYR A 78 9.95 1.62 -2.90
CA TYR A 78 11.16 2.16 -3.51
C TYR A 78 11.21 3.69 -3.34
N LEU A 79 10.09 4.36 -3.64
CA LEU A 79 9.93 5.81 -3.47
C LEU A 79 10.12 6.26 -2.02
N ILE A 80 9.65 5.49 -1.04
CA ILE A 80 9.90 5.79 0.38
C ILE A 80 11.37 5.51 0.76
N ARG A 81 12.00 4.47 0.19
CA ARG A 81 13.36 4.03 0.56
C ARG A 81 14.44 4.98 0.04
N GLU A 82 14.36 5.41 -1.22
CA GLU A 82 15.32 6.39 -1.76
C GLU A 82 15.33 7.67 -0.91
N VAL A 83 14.16 8.07 -0.40
CA VAL A 83 14.07 9.26 0.45
C VAL A 83 14.74 9.06 1.81
N ALA A 84 14.72 7.84 2.37
CA ALA A 84 15.40 7.56 3.64
C ALA A 84 16.94 7.46 3.52
N THR A 85 17.48 7.38 2.30
CA THR A 85 18.93 7.18 2.03
C THR A 85 19.60 8.36 1.34
N GLY A 86 18.83 9.32 0.83
CA GLY A 86 19.33 10.60 0.31
C GLY A 86 19.32 11.69 1.38
N SER A 87 20.33 11.68 2.25
CA SER A 87 20.74 12.81 3.11
C SER A 87 22.04 13.40 2.61
#